data_AF-A0A179IBP4-F1
#
_entry.id   AF-A0A179IBP4-F1
#
_cell.length_a   1.000
_cell.length_b   1.000
_cell.length_c   1.000
_cell.angle_alpha   90.00
_cell.angle_beta   90.00
_cell.angle_gamma   90.00
#
_symmetry.space_group_name_H-M   'P 1'
#
loop_
_entity.id
_entity.type
_entity.pdbx_description
1 polymer ?
#
loop_
_entity_poly.entity_id
_entity_poly.type
_entity_poly.pdbx_seq_one_letter_code
_entity_poly.pdbx_strand_id
1 'polypeptide(L)'
;MSATSADGKPIDPKENLRRMAAGELYYAFTPDLIAARKRVEAAYKRFNKAEDATRRELAEMWNDITQDKTPLPPKAATEEEDEELLQDHAWIDRPIATIDYGYNIK
;
A
#
# COMPACT_ATOMS: atom_id res chain seq x y z
N MET A 1 10.40 -16.46 -15.98
CA MET A 1 11.64 -16.96 -15.35
C MET A 1 11.41 -16.99 -13.86
N SER A 2 11.55 -18.15 -13.21
CA SER A 2 11.54 -18.25 -11.74
C SER A 2 12.77 -17.55 -11.17
N ALA A 3 12.62 -16.76 -10.11
CA ALA A 3 13.76 -16.15 -9.44
C ALA A 3 14.68 -17.24 -8.84
N THR A 4 15.99 -17.01 -8.88
CA THR A 4 17.01 -17.89 -8.31
C THR A 4 17.77 -17.19 -7.19
N SER A 5 18.06 -17.90 -6.11
CA SER A 5 18.92 -17.42 -5.03
C SER A 5 20.39 -17.30 -5.49
N ALA A 6 21.24 -16.73 -4.64
CA ALA A 6 22.67 -16.57 -4.94
C ALA A 6 23.41 -17.90 -5.18
N ASP A 7 22.93 -19.01 -4.62
CA ASP A 7 23.42 -20.37 -4.85
C ASP A 7 22.76 -21.08 -6.05
N GLY A 8 22.00 -20.34 -6.87
CA GLY A 8 21.38 -20.82 -8.11
C GLY A 8 20.13 -21.67 -7.94
N LYS A 9 19.63 -21.83 -6.70
CA LYS A 9 18.42 -22.62 -6.44
C LYS A 9 17.15 -21.82 -6.76
N PRO A 10 16.08 -22.46 -7.25
CA PRO A 10 14.79 -21.81 -7.40
C PRO A 10 14.26 -21.28 -6.06
N ILE A 11 13.69 -20.08 -6.09
CA ILE A 11 13.04 -19.49 -4.92
C ILE A 11 11.56 -19.89 -4.94
N ASP A 12 11.10 -20.53 -3.86
CA ASP A 12 9.67 -20.68 -3.59
C ASP A 12 9.09 -19.33 -3.16
N PRO A 13 8.17 -18.72 -3.93
CA PRO A 13 7.59 -17.42 -3.58
C PRO A 13 6.91 -17.40 -2.21
N LYS A 14 6.24 -18.49 -1.80
CA LYS A 14 5.50 -18.54 -0.53
C LYS A 14 6.45 -18.52 0.65
N GLU A 15 7.48 -19.35 0.62
CA GLU A 15 8.50 -19.37 1.67
C GLU A 15 9.29 -18.05 1.70
N ASN A 16 9.59 -17.47 0.55
CA ASN A 16 10.26 -16.17 0.47
C ASN A 16 9.43 -15.04 1.14
N LEU A 17 8.11 -15.03 0.91
CA LEU A 17 7.19 -14.09 1.56
C LEU A 17 7.10 -14.35 3.08
N ARG A 18 7.05 -15.61 3.51
CA ARG A 18 7.08 -15.97 4.95
C ARG A 18 8.35 -15.43 5.62
N ARG A 19 9.51 -15.62 4.99
CA ARG A 19 10.80 -15.10 5.47
C ARG A 19 10.81 -13.58 5.59
N MET A 20 10.33 -12.88 4.55
CA MET A 20 10.20 -11.42 4.57
C MET A 20 9.35 -10.95 5.76
N ALA A 21 8.18 -11.57 5.97
CA ALA A 21 7.28 -11.23 7.07
C ALA A 21 7.87 -11.55 8.45
N ALA A 22 8.72 -12.57 8.55
CA ALA A 22 9.41 -12.96 9.78
C ALA A 22 10.70 -12.16 10.06
N GLY A 23 11.11 -11.26 9.15
CA GLY A 23 12.40 -10.55 9.25
C GLY A 23 13.62 -11.43 8.96
N GLU A 24 13.44 -12.60 8.35
CA GLU A 24 14.51 -13.48 7.91
C GLU A 24 15.10 -13.02 6.56
N LEU A 25 16.30 -13.51 6.23
CA LEU A 25 16.91 -13.24 4.93
C LEU A 25 16.04 -13.81 3.79
N TYR A 26 15.55 -12.92 2.94
CA TYR A 26 14.72 -13.23 1.78
C TYR A 26 15.32 -12.61 0.51
N TYR A 27 14.88 -13.07 -0.66
CA TYR A 27 15.29 -12.51 -1.94
C TYR A 27 14.28 -11.45 -2.40
N ALA A 28 14.73 -10.20 -2.47
CA ALA A 28 13.84 -9.06 -2.74
C ALA A 28 13.43 -8.90 -4.21
N PHE A 29 14.08 -9.59 -5.15
CA PHE A 29 13.91 -9.39 -6.60
C PHE A 29 13.08 -10.48 -7.27
N THR A 30 12.13 -11.08 -6.55
CA THR A 30 11.15 -11.98 -7.15
C THR A 30 10.10 -11.20 -7.96
N PRO A 31 9.50 -11.78 -9.02
CA PRO A 31 8.52 -11.09 -9.85
C PRO A 31 7.32 -10.51 -9.08
N ASP A 32 6.84 -11.23 -8.06
CA ASP A 32 5.73 -10.83 -7.19
C ASP A 32 6.08 -9.62 -6.30
N LEU A 33 7.27 -9.60 -5.67
CA LEU A 33 7.71 -8.47 -4.86
C LEU A 33 7.98 -7.22 -5.70
N ILE A 34 8.54 -7.39 -6.90
CA ILE A 34 8.73 -6.30 -7.86
C ILE A 34 7.38 -5.73 -8.30
N ALA A 35 6.41 -6.60 -8.61
CA ALA A 35 5.07 -6.17 -8.99
C ALA A 35 4.38 -5.41 -7.84
N ALA A 36 4.51 -5.89 -6.60
CA ALA A 36 3.98 -5.21 -5.42
C ALA A 36 4.57 -3.81 -5.23
N ARG A 37 5.91 -3.66 -5.31
CA ARG A 37 6.59 -2.35 -5.24
C ARG A 37 6.11 -1.39 -6.32
N LYS A 38 6.02 -1.85 -7.58
CA LYS A 38 5.53 -1.02 -8.69
C LYS A 38 4.08 -0.58 -8.50
N ARG A 39 3.22 -1.46 -7.98
CA ARG A 39 1.81 -1.13 -7.73
C ARG A 39 1.68 -0.03 -6.69
N VAL A 40 2.35 -0.16 -5.55
CA VAL A 40 2.24 0.84 -4.48
C VAL A 40 2.92 2.14 -4.86
N GLU A 41 4.02 2.09 -5.61
CA GLU A 41 4.66 3.27 -6.20
C GLU A 41 3.69 4.07 -7.08
N ALA A 42 2.94 3.39 -7.95
CA ALA A 42 1.92 4.05 -8.74
C ALA A 42 0.81 4.65 -7.88
N ALA A 43 0.38 3.97 -6.81
CA ALA A 43 -0.67 4.43 -5.92
C ALA A 43 -0.26 5.69 -5.13
N TYR A 44 0.87 5.67 -4.42
CA TYR A 44 1.28 6.86 -3.65
C TYR A 44 1.69 8.04 -4.54
N LYS A 45 2.16 7.79 -5.78
CA LYS A 45 2.36 8.87 -6.77
C LYS A 45 1.06 9.51 -7.23
N ARG A 46 -0.04 8.77 -7.31
CA ARG A 46 -1.38 9.35 -7.60
C ARG A 46 -1.85 10.17 -6.40
N PHE A 47 -1.73 9.63 -5.19
CA PHE A 47 -2.04 10.35 -3.95
C PHE A 47 -1.30 11.69 -3.84
N ASN A 48 0.01 11.68 -4.08
CA ASN A 48 0.85 12.88 -4.04
C ASN A 48 0.44 13.97 -5.07
N LYS A 49 -0.23 13.59 -6.17
CA LYS A 49 -0.63 14.50 -7.25
C LYS A 49 -2.07 15.00 -7.15
N ALA A 50 -2.84 14.53 -6.17
CA ALA A 50 -4.27 14.82 -6.07
C ALA A 50 -4.56 16.22 -5.50
N GLU A 51 -4.17 17.28 -6.22
CA GLU A 51 -4.49 18.67 -5.86
C GLU A 51 -6.02 18.81 -5.76
N ASP A 52 -6.52 19.38 -4.65
CA ASP A 52 -7.95 19.55 -4.33
C ASP A 52 -8.80 18.29 -4.04
N ALA A 53 -8.17 17.16 -3.71
CA ALA A 53 -8.93 16.00 -3.24
C ALA A 53 -9.58 16.25 -1.87
N THR A 54 -10.85 15.86 -1.75
CA THR A 54 -11.62 15.84 -0.50
C THR A 54 -11.00 14.88 0.52
N ARG A 55 -11.35 15.05 1.81
CA ARG A 55 -10.91 14.15 2.88
C ARG A 55 -11.20 12.67 2.59
N ARG A 56 -12.37 12.38 2.00
CA ARG A 56 -12.79 11.04 1.61
C ARG A 56 -11.96 10.47 0.47
N GLU A 57 -11.73 11.23 -0.60
CA GLU A 57 -10.91 10.78 -1.72
C GLU A 57 -9.48 10.45 -1.26
N LEU A 58 -8.92 11.27 -0.36
CA LEU A 58 -7.62 10.98 0.26
C LEU A 58 -7.67 9.69 1.11
N ALA A 59 -8.75 9.44 1.86
CA ALA A 59 -8.93 8.20 2.62
C ALA A 59 -9.04 6.97 1.70
N GLU A 60 -9.76 7.07 0.58
CA GLU A 60 -9.89 5.98 -0.39
C GLU A 60 -8.55 5.67 -1.07
N MET A 61 -7.80 6.71 -1.45
CA MET A 61 -6.45 6.54 -1.99
C MET A 61 -5.50 5.93 -0.96
N TRP A 62 -5.62 6.30 0.32
CA TRP A 62 -4.86 5.67 1.40
C TRP A 62 -5.20 4.19 1.55
N ASN A 63 -6.48 3.82 1.51
CA ASN A 63 -6.92 2.42 1.52
C ASN A 63 -6.40 1.65 0.30
N ASP A 64 -6.31 2.27 -0.89
CA ASP A 64 -5.67 1.66 -2.05
C ASP A 64 -4.17 1.40 -1.81
N ILE A 65 -3.45 2.36 -1.23
CA ILE A 65 -2.02 2.24 -0.88
C ILE A 65 -1.81 1.09 0.10
N THR A 66 -2.56 1.04 1.20
CA THR A 66 -2.44 0.00 2.25
C THR A 66 -3.11 -1.31 1.87
N GLN A 67 -3.81 -1.35 0.74
CA GLN A 67 -4.67 -2.45 0.29
C GLN A 67 -5.78 -2.80 1.28
N ASP A 68 -6.18 -1.86 2.13
CA ASP A 68 -7.34 -2.02 2.98
C ASP A 68 -8.60 -2.12 2.11
N LYS A 69 -9.39 -3.17 2.35
CA LYS A 69 -10.65 -3.45 1.65
C LYS A 69 -11.87 -3.15 2.50
N THR A 70 -11.66 -2.64 3.71
CA THR A 70 -12.73 -2.16 4.56
C THR A 70 -13.41 -0.97 3.85
N PRO A 71 -14.71 -1.08 3.54
CA PRO A 71 -15.42 0.02 2.91
C PRO A 71 -15.50 1.20 3.87
N LEU A 72 -15.32 2.41 3.35
CA LEU A 72 -15.59 3.61 4.14
C LEU A 72 -17.08 3.67 4.51
N PRO A 73 -17.44 4.34 5.61
CA PRO A 73 -18.84 4.63 5.93
C PRO A 73 -19.54 5.31 4.75
N PRO A 74 -20.87 5.15 4.60
CA PRO A 74 -21.65 5.87 3.59
C PRO A 74 -21.36 7.38 3.62
N LYS A 75 -21.23 7.99 2.45
CA LYS A 75 -20.93 9.42 2.33
C LYS A 75 -22.04 10.27 2.95
N ALA A 76 -21.66 11.29 3.72
CA ALA A 76 -22.59 12.25 4.30
C ALA A 76 -23.10 13.27 3.25
N ALA A 77 -24.04 14.13 3.65
CA ALA A 77 -24.63 15.13 2.76
C ALA A 77 -23.69 16.34 2.53
N THR A 78 -22.87 16.67 3.53
CA THR A 78 -21.91 17.77 3.49
C THR A 78 -20.47 17.27 3.68
N GLU A 79 -19.48 18.08 3.35
CA GLU A 79 -18.07 17.70 3.55
C GLU A 79 -17.72 17.66 5.03
N GLU A 80 -18.22 18.61 5.83
CA GLU A 80 -17.96 18.67 7.27
C GLU A 80 -18.48 17.43 8.01
N GLU A 81 -19.71 17.00 7.73
CA GLU A 81 -20.27 15.75 8.30
C GLU A 81 -19.47 14.52 7.84
N ASP A 82 -18.93 14.55 6.62
CA ASP A 82 -18.13 13.46 6.07
C ASP A 82 -16.74 13.38 6.71
N GLU A 83 -16.16 14.51 7.09
CA GLU A 83 -14.94 14.56 7.91
C GLU A 83 -15.15 13.93 9.29
N GLU A 84 -16.29 14.20 9.94
CA GLU A 84 -16.65 13.58 11.22
C GLU A 84 -16.78 12.05 11.11
N LEU A 85 -17.36 11.54 10.01
CA LEU A 85 -17.42 10.10 9.73
C LEU A 85 -16.03 9.46 9.55
N LEU A 86 -15.04 10.26 9.15
CA LEU A 86 -13.68 9.83 8.86
C LEU A 86 -12.69 10.15 9.98
N GLN A 87 -13.17 10.57 11.16
CA GLN A 87 -12.32 10.96 12.29
C GLN A 87 -11.35 9.87 12.75
N ASP A 88 -11.75 8.60 12.68
CA ASP A 88 -10.93 7.44 13.05
C ASP A 88 -10.05 6.92 11.90
N HIS A 89 -10.16 7.51 10.70
CA HIS A 89 -9.35 7.13 9.55
C HIS A 89 -8.05 7.91 9.52
N ALA A 90 -6.99 7.31 8.99
CA ALA A 90 -5.68 7.93 8.93
C ALA A 90 -5.71 9.30 8.20
N TRP A 91 -5.01 10.27 8.78
CA TRP A 91 -4.68 11.55 8.14
C TRP A 91 -3.23 11.50 7.70
N ILE A 92 -2.97 11.60 6.39
CA ILE A 92 -1.65 11.45 5.81
C ILE A 92 -1.30 12.69 5.00
N ASP A 93 -0.26 13.39 5.42
CA ASP A 93 0.25 14.53 4.68
C ASP A 93 1.04 14.10 3.43
N ARG A 94 1.03 14.99 2.44
CA ARG A 94 1.73 14.82 1.16
C ARG A 94 2.96 15.73 1.11
N PRO A 95 4.05 15.32 0.42
CA PRO A 95 4.17 14.09 -0.35
C PRO A 95 4.70 12.89 0.48
N ILE A 96 4.17 11.71 0.19
CA ILE A 96 4.77 10.43 0.62
C ILE A 96 6.06 10.21 -0.18
N ALA A 97 7.19 10.05 0.50
CA ALA A 97 8.49 9.83 -0.14
C ALA A 97 8.60 8.43 -0.76
N THR A 98 8.36 7.37 0.02
CA THR A 98 8.46 5.98 -0.44
C THR A 98 7.65 5.06 0.47
N ILE A 99 6.97 4.08 -0.14
CA ILE A 99 6.37 2.93 0.52
C ILE A 99 6.77 1.68 -0.27
N ASP A 100 7.30 0.65 0.38
CA ASP A 100 7.73 -0.56 -0.32
C ASP A 100 6.55 -1.43 -0.77
N TYR A 101 5.60 -1.71 0.13
CA TYR A 101 4.56 -2.70 -0.15
C TYR A 101 3.13 -2.23 0.14
N GLY A 102 2.98 -1.26 1.04
CA GLY A 102 1.68 -0.72 1.46
C GLY A 102 0.92 -1.64 2.41
N TYR A 103 0.73 -2.91 2.02
CA TYR A 103 -0.03 -3.91 2.79
C TYR A 103 0.57 -4.30 4.16
N ASN A 104 1.82 -3.89 4.43
CA ASN A 104 2.49 -4.07 5.71
C ASN A 104 2.22 -2.94 6.71
N ILE A 105 1.54 -1.86 6.28
CA ILE A 105 1.12 -0.75 7.15
C ILE A 105 -0.23 -1.16 7.80
N LYS A 106 -0.36 -0.95 9.11
CA LYS A 106 -1.55 -1.25 9.92
C LYS A 106 -1.97 -0.03 10.71
#